data_AF-A0A0G1G4M7-F1
#
_entry.id   AF-A0A0G1G4M7-F1
#
_cell.length_a   1.000
_cell.length_b   1.000
_cell.length_c   1.000
_cell.angle_alpha   90.00
_cell.angle_beta   90.00
_cell.angle_gamma   90.00
#
_symmetry.space_group_name_H-M   'P 1'
#
loop_
_entity.id
_entity.type
_entity.pdbx_description
1 polymer ?
#
loop_
_entity_poly.entity_id
_entity_poly.type
_entity_poly.pdbx_seq_one_letter_code
_entity_poly.pdbx_strand_id
1 'polypeptide(L)'
;MSFLKKVYSAALLIVLTGLFYVYVVRHGGFSETKLVNMSYVWVPCAVFGITGFLTIKGKHSLVKAITCAVLSIVLLGVFFIEIWPLL
;
A
#
# COMPACT_ATOMS: atom_id res chain seq x y z
N MET A 1 -13.27 -16.65 10.52
CA MET A 1 -11.83 -16.43 10.29
C MET A 1 -11.38 -16.55 8.81
N SER A 2 -12.04 -17.38 7.98
CA SER A 2 -11.71 -17.55 6.54
C SER A 2 -12.10 -16.36 5.65
N PHE A 3 -13.25 -15.72 5.89
CA PHE A 3 -13.75 -14.63 5.04
C PHE A 3 -12.88 -13.36 5.07
N LEU A 4 -12.51 -12.87 6.26
CA LEU A 4 -11.62 -11.70 6.41
C LEU A 4 -10.25 -11.91 5.74
N LYS A 5 -9.68 -13.12 5.81
CA LYS A 5 -8.46 -13.47 5.07
C LYS A 5 -8.64 -13.27 3.57
N LYS A 6 -9.76 -13.75 3.02
CA LYS A 6 -10.07 -13.59 1.59
C LYS A 6 -10.21 -12.11 1.21
N VAL A 7 -10.85 -11.30 2.05
CA VAL A 7 -11.00 -9.85 1.83
C VAL A 7 -9.65 -9.14 1.81
N TYR A 8 -8.77 -9.38 2.79
CA TYR A 8 -7.44 -8.77 2.81
C TYR A 8 -6.55 -9.25 1.65
N SER A 9 -6.62 -10.53 1.31
CA SER A 9 -5.92 -11.07 0.14
C SER A 9 -6.43 -10.47 -1.17
N ALA A 10 -7.74 -10.25 -1.30
CA ALA A 10 -8.31 -9.58 -2.46
C ALA A 10 -7.84 -8.11 -2.55
N ALA A 11 -7.80 -7.39 -1.43
CA ALA A 11 -7.27 -6.03 -1.39
C ALA A 11 -5.80 -5.97 -1.84
N LEU A 12 -4.95 -6.89 -1.36
CA LEU A 12 -3.55 -7.00 -1.80
C LEU A 12 -3.43 -7.37 -3.30
N LEU A 13 -4.30 -8.26 -3.79
CA LEU A 13 -4.32 -8.63 -5.20
C LEU A 13 -4.65 -7.45 -6.11
N ILE A 14 -5.63 -6.62 -5.72
CA ILE A 14 -6.02 -5.41 -6.44
C ILE A 14 -4.85 -4.43 -6.51
N VAL A 15 -4.13 -4.25 -5.40
CA VAL A 15 -2.93 -3.40 -5.34
C VAL A 15 -1.84 -3.92 -6.25
N LEU A 16 -1.51 -5.22 -6.18
CA LEU A 16 -0.48 -5.83 -7.02
C LEU A 16 -0.83 -5.72 -8.51
N THR A 17 -2.08 -5.97 -8.87
CA THR A 17 -2.57 -5.84 -10.25
C THR A 17 -2.48 -4.40 -10.74
N GLY A 18 -2.87 -3.44 -9.88
CA GLY A 18 -2.79 -2.02 -10.18
C GLY A 18 -1.35 -1.53 -10.39
N LEU A 19 -0.44 -1.91 -9.48
CA LEU A 19 0.99 -1.59 -9.59
C LEU A 19 1.60 -2.23 -10.84
N PHE A 20 1.28 -3.51 -11.13
CA PHE A 20 1.76 -4.19 -12.32
C PHE A 20 1.29 -3.48 -13.60
N TYR A 21 0.01 -3.12 -13.69
CA TYR A 21 -0.50 -2.41 -14.85
C TYR A 21 0.20 -1.06 -15.04
N VAL A 22 0.36 -0.29 -13.96
CA VAL A 22 0.96 1.05 -14.02
C VAL A 22 2.44 1.01 -14.36
N TYR A 23 3.22 0.17 -13.67
CA TYR A 23 4.68 0.16 -13.79
C TYR A 23 5.22 -0.79 -14.86
N VAL A 24 4.48 -1.84 -15.24
CA VAL A 24 4.93 -2.83 -16.24
C VAL A 24 4.23 -2.62 -17.59
N VAL A 25 2.89 -2.53 -17.59
CA VAL A 25 2.11 -2.42 -18.85
C VAL A 25 2.13 -1.00 -19.42
N ARG A 26 2.02 0.01 -18.55
CA ARG A 26 2.00 1.44 -18.90
C ARG A 26 3.33 2.13 -18.56
N HIS A 27 4.43 1.38 -18.51
CA HIS A 27 5.74 1.93 -18.18
C HIS A 27 6.07 3.16 -19.06
N GLY A 28 6.30 4.31 -18.43
CA GLY A 28 6.59 5.59 -19.12
C GLY A 28 5.39 6.27 -19.78
N GLY A 29 4.19 5.69 -19.70
CA GLY A 29 2.95 6.25 -20.26
C GLY A 29 2.22 7.23 -19.34
N PHE A 30 2.66 7.37 -18.10
CA PHE A 30 2.12 8.30 -17.11
C PHE A 30 3.21 9.25 -16.64
N SER A 31 2.88 10.54 -16.55
CA SER A 31 3.74 11.50 -15.86
C SER A 31 3.78 11.17 -14.37
N GLU A 32 4.87 11.58 -13.75
CA GLU A 32 5.14 11.40 -12.33
C GLU A 32 4.03 11.95 -11.43
N THR A 33 3.54 13.17 -11.71
CA THR A 33 2.36 13.74 -11.02
C THR A 33 1.11 12.87 -11.15
N LYS A 34 0.93 12.21 -12.29
CA LYS A 34 -0.23 11.34 -12.55
C LYS A 34 -0.10 10.01 -11.79
N LEU A 35 1.11 9.48 -11.63
CA LEU A 35 1.38 8.32 -10.78
C LEU A 35 1.05 8.61 -9.31
N VAL A 36 1.44 9.80 -8.81
CA VAL A 36 1.10 10.18 -7.43
C VAL A 36 -0.37 10.41 -7.26
N ASN A 37 -1.05 11.06 -8.21
CA ASN A 37 -2.50 11.14 -8.16
C ASN A 37 -3.09 9.73 -8.11
N MET A 38 -2.67 8.78 -8.95
CA MET A 38 -3.22 7.41 -8.87
C MET A 38 -2.93 6.67 -7.55
N SER A 39 -2.01 7.17 -6.71
CA SER A 39 -1.69 6.58 -5.40
C SER A 39 -2.83 6.61 -4.39
N TYR A 40 -3.77 7.55 -4.48
CA TYR A 40 -4.96 7.55 -3.60
C TYR A 40 -5.83 6.29 -3.75
N VAL A 41 -5.73 5.59 -4.88
CA VAL A 41 -6.51 4.37 -5.16
C VAL A 41 -5.87 3.15 -4.50
N TRP A 42 -4.56 2.98 -4.67
CA TRP A 42 -3.90 1.73 -4.28
C TRP A 42 -3.25 1.80 -2.90
N VAL A 43 -2.81 2.97 -2.43
CA VAL A 43 -2.15 3.10 -1.11
C VAL A 43 -3.10 2.71 0.05
N PRO A 44 -4.36 3.20 0.13
CA PRO A 44 -5.27 2.79 1.20
C PRO A 44 -5.58 1.29 1.17
N CYS A 45 -5.76 0.72 -0.02
CA CYS A 45 -5.97 -0.72 -0.22
C CYS A 45 -4.75 -1.53 0.24
N ALA A 46 -3.53 -1.04 -0.03
CA ALA A 46 -2.29 -1.68 0.39
C ALA A 46 -2.15 -1.66 1.90
N VAL A 47 -2.36 -0.50 2.53
CA VAL A 47 -2.31 -0.34 3.99
C VAL A 47 -3.34 -1.24 4.66
N PHE A 48 -4.58 -1.26 4.17
CA PHE A 48 -5.66 -2.12 4.70
C PHE A 48 -5.35 -3.62 4.53
N GLY A 49 -4.89 -4.02 3.35
CA GLY A 49 -4.52 -5.41 3.06
C GLY A 49 -3.36 -5.91 3.93
N ILE A 50 -2.29 -5.11 4.06
CA ILE A 50 -1.12 -5.45 4.87
C ILE A 50 -1.48 -5.51 6.35
N THR A 51 -2.11 -4.46 6.90
CA THR A 51 -2.47 -4.40 8.32
C THR A 51 -3.44 -5.52 8.71
N GLY A 52 -4.45 -5.77 7.88
CA GLY A 52 -5.40 -6.86 8.07
C GLY A 52 -4.76 -8.25 8.02
N PHE A 53 -3.84 -8.47 7.09
CA PHE A 53 -3.11 -9.74 7.00
C PHE A 53 -2.18 -9.97 8.21
N LEU A 54 -1.51 -8.93 8.69
CA LEU A 54 -0.62 -8.98 9.85
C LEU A 54 -1.37 -9.18 11.18
N THR A 55 -2.59 -8.65 11.29
CA THR A 55 -3.42 -8.76 12.52
C THR A 55 -4.22 -10.05 12.59
N ILE A 56 -4.56 -10.67 11.46
CA ILE A 56 -5.33 -11.93 11.42
C ILE A 56 -4.59 -13.13 12.02
N LYS A 57 -3.25 -13.17 11.97
CA LYS A 57 -2.47 -14.38 12.32
C LYS A 57 -2.30 -14.65 13.81
N GLY A 58 -2.80 -13.79 14.70
CA GLY A 58 -2.88 -14.11 16.13
C GLY A 58 -2.68 -12.89 17.01
N LYS A 59 -3.48 -12.83 18.10
CA LYS A 59 -3.57 -11.80 19.15
C LYS A 59 -3.30 -10.39 18.63
N HIS A 60 -4.35 -9.57 18.49
CA HIS A 60 -4.27 -8.14 18.20
C HIS A 60 -3.13 -7.48 18.99
N SER A 61 -1.93 -7.45 18.39
CA SER A 61 -0.73 -7.01 19.07
C SER A 61 -0.62 -5.56 18.73
N LEU A 62 -1.00 -4.72 19.71
CA LEU A 62 -0.91 -3.27 19.63
C LEU A 62 0.45 -2.83 19.07
N VAL A 63 1.52 -3.53 19.46
CA VAL A 63 2.89 -3.34 18.97
C VAL A 63 2.97 -3.46 17.45
N LYS A 64 2.42 -4.52 16.84
CA LYS A 64 2.44 -4.68 15.37
C LYS A 64 1.67 -3.58 14.64
N ALA A 65 0.54 -3.15 15.20
CA ALA A 65 -0.25 -2.06 14.63
C ALA A 65 0.52 -0.73 14.71
N ILE A 66 1.15 -0.44 15.85
CA ILE A 66 2.01 0.74 16.05
C ILE A 66 3.22 0.68 15.12
N THR A 67 3.92 -0.45 15.03
CA THR A 67 5.05 -0.61 14.11
C THR A 67 4.62 -0.35 12.67
N CYS A 68 3.48 -0.88 12.24
CA CYS A 68 2.97 -0.67 10.89
C CYS A 68 2.62 0.82 10.64
N ALA A 69 1.98 1.49 11.61
CA ALA A 69 1.66 2.92 11.52
C ALA A 69 2.92 3.79 11.46
N VAL A 70 3.91 3.53 12.32
CA VAL A 70 5.20 4.23 12.31
C VAL A 70 5.92 4.01 10.99
N LEU A 71 5.95 2.77 10.49
CA LEU A 71 6.58 2.46 9.20
C LEU A 71 5.89 3.21 8.04
N SER A 72 4.56 3.29 8.05
CA SER A 72 3.79 4.06 7.06
C SER A 72 4.11 5.55 7.11
N ILE A 73 4.23 6.13 8.30
CA ILE A 73 4.62 7.54 8.47
C ILE A 73 6.04 7.79 7.95
N VAL A 74 7.00 6.90 8.27
CA VAL A 74 8.37 6.99 7.78
C VAL A 74 8.41 6.89 6.25
N LEU A 75 7.71 5.93 5.66
CA LEU A 75 7.63 5.77 4.21
C LEU A 75 6.98 7.00 3.52
N LEU A 76 5.95 7.58 4.13
CA LEU A 76 5.36 8.84 3.68
C LEU A 76 6.36 10.00 3.76
N GLY A 77 7.12 10.10 4.85
CA GLY A 77 8.18 11.10 5.01
C GLY A 77 9.26 10.96 3.93
N VAL A 78 9.77 9.75 3.72
CA VAL A 78 10.75 9.45 2.65
C VAL A 78 10.17 9.79 1.28
N PHE A 79 8.91 9.43 1.02
CA PHE A 79 8.26 9.78 -0.23
C PHE A 79 8.21 11.30 -0.45
N PHE A 80 7.80 12.09 0.54
CA PHE A 80 7.69 13.54 0.39
C PHE A 80 9.04 14.27 0.40
N ILE A 81 10.08 13.73 1.02
CA ILE A 81 11.40 14.37 1.11
C ILE A 81 12.29 13.98 -0.06
N GLU A 82 12.37 12.68 -0.38
CA GLU A 82 13.34 12.17 -1.35
C GLU A 82 12.72 12.00 -2.74
N ILE A 83 11.46 11.54 -2.81
CA ILE A 83 10.85 11.16 -4.07
C ILE A 83 10.08 12.35 -4.68
N TRP A 84 9.26 13.04 -3.89
CA TRP A 84 8.41 14.14 -4.37
C TRP A 84 9.16 15.30 -5.03
N PRO A 85 10.35 15.73 -4.56
CA PRO A 85 11.10 16.80 -5.24
C PRO A 85 11.74 16.37 -6.57
N LEU A 86 11.83 15.06 -6.83
CA LEU A 86 12.36 14.51 -8.08
C LEU A 86 11.27 14.31 -9.13
N LEU A 87 9.99 14.40 -8.73
CA LEU A 87 8.77 14.26 -9.56
C LEU A 87 8.26 15.63 -10.05
#